data_AF-A0A7V6H568-F1
#
_entry.id   AF-A0A7V6H568-F1
#
_cell.length_a   1.000
_cell.length_b   1.000
_cell.length_c   1.000
_cell.angle_alpha   90.00
_cell.angle_beta   90.00
_cell.angle_gamma   90.00
#
_symmetry.space_group_name_H-M   'P 1'
#
loop_
_entity.id
_entity.type
_entity.pdbx_description
1 polymer ?
#
loop_
_entity_poly.entity_id
_entity_poly.type
_entity_poly.pdbx_seq_one_letter_code
_entity_poly.pdbx_strand_id
1 'polypeptide(L)'
;MYRSKCMGKEKLDRDAPFIIASTHQSMMDPLLIAHYTKKHEIRFLGKDSLRKNFILRWILDKLHMIPVKRDSTDMKAMRTCINVLKDGHVLGIFPEGTRKETHVLDDMRTGVGIIALRSKAPIIPIYFDRKPTPFKTTTIYVGDEIPYDDILEHGSGKDACNMLMDRIYIHTYELRKQAKSV
;
A
#
# COMPACT_ATOMS: atom_id res chain seq x y z
N MET A 1 2.72 16.95 18.58
CA MET A 1 2.11 17.30 17.28
C MET A 1 2.95 16.68 16.16
N TYR A 2 2.37 15.78 15.34
CA TYR A 2 3.05 15.21 14.17
C TYR A 2 2.93 16.19 13.01
N ARG A 3 4.05 16.73 12.53
CA ARG A 3 4.06 17.65 11.39
C ARG A 3 4.26 16.83 10.12
N SER A 4 3.43 17.04 9.10
CA SER A 4 3.61 16.39 7.81
C SER A 4 3.42 17.38 6.65
N LYS A 5 4.07 17.07 5.53
CA LYS A 5 3.85 17.71 4.22
C LYS A 5 3.56 16.61 3.20
N CYS A 6 2.73 16.90 2.21
CA CYS A 6 2.44 15.97 1.12
C CYS A 6 2.74 16.65 -0.23
N MET A 7 3.72 16.10 -0.94
CA MET A 7 4.07 16.44 -2.31
C MET A 7 3.31 15.50 -3.25
N GLY A 8 2.72 16.04 -4.32
CA GLY A 8 1.92 15.24 -5.26
C GLY A 8 0.51 14.91 -4.77
N LYS A 9 0.00 15.60 -3.75
CA LYS A 9 -1.30 15.30 -3.11
C LYS A 9 -2.48 15.29 -4.11
N GLU A 10 -2.39 16.07 -5.18
CA GLU A 10 -3.38 16.16 -6.24
C GLU A 10 -3.59 14.82 -6.96
N LYS A 11 -2.57 13.95 -6.97
CA LYS A 11 -2.66 12.61 -7.56
C LYS A 11 -3.56 11.66 -6.75
N LEU A 12 -3.85 12.01 -5.48
CA LEU A 12 -4.82 11.30 -4.63
C LEU A 12 -6.26 11.81 -4.83
N ASP A 13 -6.45 12.96 -5.48
CA ASP A 13 -7.78 13.51 -5.78
C ASP A 13 -8.33 12.92 -7.09
N ARG A 14 -8.57 11.61 -7.06
CA ARG A 14 -9.08 10.83 -8.18
C ARG A 14 -10.24 9.95 -7.75
N ASP A 15 -10.98 9.42 -8.70
CA ASP A 15 -12.07 8.48 -8.42
C ASP A 15 -11.54 7.09 -8.09
N ALA A 16 -12.26 6.41 -7.20
CA ALA A 16 -12.01 5.01 -6.87
C ALA A 16 -12.58 4.10 -7.98
N PRO A 17 -12.06 2.87 -8.14
CA PRO A 17 -11.08 2.20 -7.30
C PRO A 17 -9.63 2.47 -7.70
N PHE A 18 -8.75 2.53 -6.71
CA PHE A 18 -7.30 2.48 -6.91
C PHE A 18 -6.59 1.87 -5.70
N ILE A 19 -5.36 1.43 -5.90
CA ILE A 19 -4.48 0.87 -4.90
C ILE A 19 -3.45 1.93 -4.51
N ILE A 20 -3.30 2.18 -3.21
CA ILE A 20 -2.18 2.92 -2.66
C ILE A 20 -1.11 1.92 -2.23
N ALA A 21 0.05 1.97 -2.87
CA ALA A 21 1.20 1.13 -2.54
C ALA A 21 2.26 1.98 -1.83
N SER A 22 2.44 1.77 -0.52
CA SER A 22 3.36 2.58 0.29
C SER A 22 4.48 1.77 0.94
N THR A 23 5.64 2.38 1.13
CA THR A 23 6.62 1.89 2.12
C THR A 23 6.03 2.01 3.53
N HIS A 24 6.44 1.14 4.46
CA HIS A 24 5.93 1.15 5.83
C HIS A 24 7.06 1.40 6.84
N GLN A 25 7.06 2.58 7.45
CA GLN A 25 8.06 3.04 8.42
C GLN A 25 7.49 3.18 9.83
N SER A 26 6.17 3.36 9.99
CA SER A 26 5.51 3.57 11.28
C SER A 26 4.03 3.21 11.25
N MET A 27 3.46 2.91 12.43
CA MET A 27 2.01 2.77 12.61
C MET A 27 1.22 4.06 12.30
N MET A 28 1.92 5.20 12.17
CA MET A 28 1.34 6.47 11.75
C MET A 28 1.13 6.58 10.24
N ASP A 29 1.75 5.72 9.42
CA ASP A 29 1.69 5.87 7.96
C ASP A 29 0.27 5.73 7.42
N PRO A 30 -0.54 4.71 7.81
CA PRO A 30 -1.93 4.60 7.36
C PRO A 30 -2.77 5.83 7.71
N LEU A 31 -2.55 6.41 8.90
CA LEU A 31 -3.26 7.61 9.36
C LEU A 31 -2.88 8.85 8.56
N LEU A 32 -1.60 9.00 8.23
CA LEU A 32 -1.12 10.10 7.41
C LEU A 32 -1.60 9.97 5.96
N ILE A 33 -1.59 8.77 5.38
CA ILE A 33 -2.14 8.53 4.05
C ILE A 33 -3.64 8.86 4.04
N ALA A 34 -4.41 8.34 5.01
CA ALA A 34 -5.84 8.64 5.13
C ALA A 34 -6.12 10.14 5.31
N HIS A 35 -5.26 10.87 6.02
CA HIS A 35 -5.39 12.32 6.18
C HIS A 35 -5.29 13.09 4.85
N TYR A 36 -4.45 12.61 3.91
CA TYR A 36 -4.26 13.25 2.60
C TYR A 36 -5.23 12.74 1.54
N THR A 37 -5.76 11.52 1.66
CA THR A 37 -6.79 10.95 0.77
C THR A 37 -8.20 11.28 1.27
N LYS A 38 -8.63 12.53 1.19
CA LYS A 38 -9.89 12.99 1.81
C LYS A 38 -11.16 12.56 1.07
N LYS A 39 -11.06 12.25 -0.22
CA LYS A 39 -12.21 11.92 -1.07
C LYS A 39 -12.80 10.53 -0.78
N HIS A 40 -11.97 9.62 -0.27
CA HIS A 40 -12.32 8.21 -0.12
C HIS A 40 -11.86 7.66 1.22
N GLU A 41 -12.66 6.77 1.80
CA GLU A 41 -12.19 5.90 2.87
C GLU A 41 -11.23 4.85 2.29
N ILE A 42 -10.10 4.64 2.97
CA ILE A 42 -9.10 3.66 2.58
C ILE A 42 -9.28 2.41 3.43
N ARG A 43 -9.35 1.24 2.78
CA ARG A 43 -9.31 -0.05 3.45
C ARG A 43 -7.88 -0.57 3.44
N PHE A 44 -7.27 -0.70 4.62
CA PHE A 44 -5.87 -1.12 4.71
C PHE A 44 -5.71 -2.61 4.94
N LEU A 45 -4.79 -3.25 4.21
CA LEU A 45 -4.36 -4.61 4.52
C LEU A 45 -3.37 -4.57 5.71
N GLY A 46 -3.66 -5.31 6.79
CA GLY A 46 -2.85 -5.26 8.02
C GLY A 46 -2.83 -6.56 8.80
N LYS A 47 -1.75 -6.78 9.57
CA LYS A 47 -1.53 -8.03 10.30
C LYS A 47 -2.57 -8.21 11.42
N ASP A 48 -3.23 -9.35 11.48
CA ASP A 48 -4.29 -9.64 12.47
C ASP A 48 -3.82 -9.50 13.92
N SER A 49 -2.53 -9.76 14.20
CA SER A 49 -1.95 -9.58 15.54
C SER A 49 -2.03 -8.15 16.07
N LEU A 50 -2.14 -7.13 15.21
CA LEU A 50 -2.27 -5.72 15.61
C LEU A 50 -3.60 -5.46 16.33
N ARG A 51 -4.61 -6.30 16.09
CA ARG A 51 -5.95 -6.17 16.68
C ARG A 51 -6.03 -6.60 18.15
N LYS A 52 -4.96 -7.20 18.70
CA LYS A 52 -4.88 -7.63 20.11
C LYS A 52 -4.79 -6.47 21.09
N ASN A 53 -4.33 -5.30 20.66
CA ASN A 53 -4.29 -4.10 21.50
C ASN A 53 -5.59 -3.30 21.33
N PHE A 54 -6.27 -2.97 22.43
CA PHE A 54 -7.57 -2.29 22.43
C PHE A 54 -7.53 -0.92 21.72
N ILE A 55 -6.47 -0.14 21.94
CA ILE A 55 -6.31 1.19 21.32
C ILE A 55 -6.08 1.03 19.82
N LEU A 56 -5.21 0.09 19.43
CA LEU A 56 -4.96 -0.19 18.00
C LEU A 56 -6.21 -0.72 17.32
N ARG A 57 -6.97 -1.62 17.97
CA ARG A 57 -8.22 -2.15 17.43
C ARG A 57 -9.19 -1.05 17.02
N TRP A 58 -9.41 -0.05 17.89
CA TRP A 58 -10.29 1.07 17.57
C TRP A 58 -9.82 1.85 16.32
N ILE A 59 -8.52 2.11 16.21
CA ILE A 59 -7.93 2.78 15.05
C ILE A 59 -8.08 1.93 13.78
N LEU A 60 -7.79 0.62 13.87
CA LEU A 60 -7.85 -0.30 12.75
C LEU A 60 -9.29 -0.51 12.25
N ASP A 61 -10.26 -0.52 13.16
CA ASP A 61 -11.68 -0.58 12.81
C ASP A 61 -12.11 0.71 12.06
N LYS A 62 -11.58 1.89 12.44
CA LYS A 62 -11.80 3.16 11.72
C LYS A 62 -11.09 3.23 10.36
N LEU A 63 -10.03 2.45 10.17
CA LEU A 63 -9.30 2.33 8.91
C LEU A 63 -9.79 1.16 8.05
N HIS A 64 -10.95 0.58 8.39
CA HIS A 64 -11.56 -0.56 7.70
C HIS A 64 -10.55 -1.69 7.42
N MET A 65 -9.67 -1.97 8.39
CA MET A 65 -8.53 -2.86 8.19
C MET A 65 -8.99 -4.27 7.79
N ILE A 66 -8.44 -4.77 6.69
CA ILE A 66 -8.55 -6.16 6.25
C ILE A 66 -7.45 -6.96 6.98
N PRO A 67 -7.80 -7.87 7.90
CA PRO A 67 -6.81 -8.65 8.63
C PRO A 67 -6.18 -9.70 7.72
N VAL A 68 -4.86 -9.84 7.80
CA VAL A 68 -4.09 -10.92 7.14
C VAL A 68 -3.31 -11.74 8.18
N LYS A 69 -3.35 -13.07 8.03
CA LYS A 69 -2.52 -14.00 8.80
C LYS A 69 -1.15 -14.16 8.12
N ARG A 70 -0.08 -14.14 8.93
CA ARG A 70 1.32 -14.12 8.43
C ARG A 70 1.80 -15.47 7.89
N ASP A 71 1.19 -16.55 8.35
CA ASP A 71 1.72 -17.92 8.19
C ASP A 71 0.88 -18.78 7.22
N SER A 72 -0.01 -18.14 6.44
CA SER A 72 -0.82 -18.81 5.44
C SER A 72 -1.06 -17.88 4.27
N THR A 73 -1.01 -18.40 3.04
CA THR A 73 -1.61 -17.77 1.86
C THR A 73 -3.07 -17.48 2.16
N ASP A 74 -3.35 -16.28 2.68
CA ASP A 74 -4.67 -15.91 3.14
C ASP A 74 -5.52 -15.54 1.91
N MET A 75 -5.94 -16.58 1.20
CA MET A 75 -6.81 -16.49 0.03
C MET A 75 -8.08 -15.71 0.34
N LYS A 76 -8.54 -15.72 1.60
CA LYS A 76 -9.69 -14.94 2.04
C LYS A 76 -9.35 -13.46 2.10
N ALA A 77 -8.22 -13.07 2.69
CA ALA A 77 -7.75 -11.68 2.67
C ALA A 77 -7.56 -11.17 1.24
N MET A 78 -6.92 -11.96 0.36
CA MET A 78 -6.76 -11.58 -1.06
C MET A 78 -8.09 -11.40 -1.79
N ARG A 79 -9.04 -12.34 -1.63
CA ARG A 79 -10.39 -12.19 -2.20
C ARG A 79 -11.10 -10.95 -1.66
N THR A 80 -10.92 -10.65 -0.38
CA THR A 80 -11.49 -9.47 0.26
C THR A 80 -10.92 -8.19 -0.37
N CYS A 81 -9.60 -8.10 -0.55
CA CYS A 81 -8.95 -6.98 -1.23
C CYS A 81 -9.45 -6.79 -2.67
N ILE A 82 -9.61 -7.88 -3.42
CA ILE A 82 -10.15 -7.83 -4.80
C ILE A 82 -11.60 -7.34 -4.79
N ASN A 83 -12.43 -7.83 -3.87
CA ASN A 83 -13.83 -7.40 -3.76
C ASN A 83 -13.93 -5.92 -3.36
N VAL A 84 -13.10 -5.46 -2.43
CA VAL A 84 -12.99 -4.04 -2.06
C VAL A 84 -12.77 -3.15 -3.28
N LEU A 85 -11.86 -3.54 -4.17
CA LEU A 85 -11.61 -2.80 -5.40
C LEU A 85 -12.77 -2.91 -6.40
N LYS A 86 -13.41 -4.08 -6.51
CA LYS A 86 -14.61 -4.27 -7.36
C LYS A 86 -15.81 -3.45 -6.89
N ASP A 87 -15.94 -3.26 -5.58
CA ASP A 87 -16.98 -2.47 -4.94
C ASP A 87 -16.71 -0.95 -5.06
N GLY A 88 -15.64 -0.55 -5.77
CA GLY A 88 -15.32 0.85 -6.02
C GLY A 88 -14.65 1.56 -4.85
N HIS A 89 -13.95 0.83 -3.96
CA HIS A 89 -13.23 1.42 -2.84
C HIS A 89 -11.72 1.54 -3.09
N VAL A 90 -11.05 2.33 -2.26
CA VAL A 90 -9.59 2.48 -2.26
C VAL A 90 -8.96 1.44 -1.33
N LEU A 91 -7.92 0.77 -1.82
CA LEU A 91 -7.18 -0.24 -1.06
C LEU A 91 -5.78 0.28 -0.72
N GLY A 92 -5.44 0.33 0.57
CA GLY A 92 -4.10 0.66 1.04
C GLY A 92 -3.30 -0.61 1.31
N ILE A 93 -2.16 -0.76 0.63
CA ILE A 93 -1.25 -1.88 0.79
C ILE A 93 0.17 -1.38 1.06
N PHE A 94 0.85 -2.09 1.96
CA PHE A 94 2.26 -1.90 2.22
C PHE A 94 3.04 -3.09 1.64
N PRO A 95 3.55 -3.00 0.39
CA PRO A 95 4.29 -4.09 -0.26
C PRO A 95 5.61 -4.47 0.44
N GLU A 96 6.06 -3.73 1.44
CA GLU A 96 7.23 -4.09 2.26
C GLU A 96 6.92 -5.17 3.30
N GLY A 97 7.04 -6.43 2.88
CA GLY A 97 7.71 -7.43 3.70
C GLY A 97 9.21 -7.20 3.57
N THR A 98 9.88 -6.80 4.65
CA THR A 98 11.34 -6.60 4.73
C THR A 98 12.08 -7.66 3.92
N ARG A 99 12.98 -7.28 3.01
CA ARG A 99 14.05 -8.16 2.50
C ARG A 99 14.83 -8.69 3.71
N LYS A 100 14.44 -9.86 4.20
CA LYS A 100 15.17 -10.78 5.10
C LYS A 100 14.22 -11.94 5.41
N GLU A 101 14.61 -13.14 4.96
CA GLU A 101 14.02 -14.48 5.16
C GLU A 101 13.19 -15.06 3.98
N THR A 102 13.70 -16.17 3.45
CA THR A 102 13.72 -16.56 2.03
C THR A 102 12.52 -17.34 1.51
N HIS A 103 11.47 -17.58 2.30
CA HIS A 103 10.32 -18.39 1.84
C HIS A 103 8.93 -17.79 2.09
N VAL A 104 8.72 -17.04 3.17
CA VAL A 104 7.41 -16.44 3.51
C VAL A 104 7.17 -15.11 2.77
N LEU A 105 8.24 -14.44 2.33
CA LEU A 105 8.17 -13.16 1.61
C LEU A 105 7.70 -13.29 0.16
N ASP A 106 7.94 -14.44 -0.46
CA ASP A 106 7.51 -14.72 -1.83
C ASP A 106 5.97 -14.69 -1.92
N ASP A 107 5.27 -15.23 -0.91
CA ASP A 107 3.81 -15.28 -0.89
C ASP A 107 3.17 -13.89 -0.72
N MET A 108 3.77 -13.01 0.08
CA MET A 108 3.26 -11.64 0.27
C MET A 108 3.51 -10.77 -0.97
N ARG A 109 4.69 -10.85 -1.59
CA ARG A 109 4.98 -10.17 -2.86
C ARG A 109 4.03 -10.66 -3.95
N THR A 110 3.80 -11.97 -4.02
CA THR A 110 2.84 -12.56 -4.96
C THR A 110 1.42 -12.07 -4.69
N GLY A 111 0.99 -11.95 -3.42
CA GLY A 111 -0.35 -11.51 -3.06
C GLY A 111 -0.72 -10.10 -3.54
N VAL A 112 0.20 -9.13 -3.38
CA VAL A 112 -0.02 -7.75 -3.87
C VAL A 112 -0.11 -7.72 -5.40
N GLY A 113 0.79 -8.43 -6.07
CA GLY A 113 0.76 -8.59 -7.52
C GLY A 113 -0.56 -9.21 -8.02
N ILE A 114 -1.02 -10.30 -7.39
CA ILE A 114 -2.29 -10.95 -7.73
C ILE A 114 -3.47 -9.98 -7.56
N ILE A 115 -3.53 -9.23 -6.45
CA ILE A 115 -4.62 -8.28 -6.19
C ILE A 115 -4.69 -7.23 -7.30
N ALA A 116 -3.55 -6.61 -7.63
CA ALA A 116 -3.49 -5.58 -8.66
C ALA A 116 -3.81 -6.12 -10.06
N LEU A 117 -3.20 -7.24 -10.47
CA LEU A 117 -3.43 -7.83 -11.80
C LEU A 117 -4.86 -8.32 -11.99
N ARG A 118 -5.48 -8.90 -10.94
CA ARG A 118 -6.88 -9.38 -11.03
C ARG A 118 -7.92 -8.28 -10.92
N SER A 119 -7.65 -7.23 -10.15
CA SER A 119 -8.54 -6.07 -10.05
C SER A 119 -8.40 -5.12 -11.22
N LYS A 120 -7.23 -5.10 -11.88
CA LYS A 120 -6.83 -4.11 -12.87
C LYS A 120 -6.92 -2.67 -12.33
N ALA A 121 -6.86 -2.51 -11.00
CA ALA A 121 -7.04 -1.22 -10.36
C ALA A 121 -5.73 -0.42 -10.38
N PRO A 122 -5.75 0.85 -10.83
CA PRO A 122 -4.61 1.76 -10.84
C PRO A 122 -3.79 1.72 -9.56
N ILE A 123 -2.46 1.79 -9.67
CA ILE A 123 -1.55 1.76 -8.51
C ILE A 123 -0.86 3.12 -8.36
N ILE A 124 -1.08 3.75 -7.20
CA ILE A 124 -0.43 5.01 -6.81
C ILE A 124 0.66 4.71 -5.77
N PRO A 125 1.94 4.93 -6.08
CA PRO A 125 3.03 4.71 -5.14
C PRO A 125 3.15 5.89 -4.18
N ILE A 126 3.37 5.60 -2.90
CA ILE A 126 3.64 6.58 -1.86
C ILE A 126 4.97 6.27 -1.18
N TYR A 127 5.76 7.30 -0.96
CA TYR A 127 7.03 7.21 -0.23
C TYR A 127 7.07 8.19 0.94
N PHE A 128 7.53 7.69 2.10
CA PHE A 128 7.84 8.50 3.27
C PHE A 128 9.36 8.74 3.34
N ASP A 129 9.80 10.01 3.40
CA ASP A 129 11.24 10.34 3.51
C ASP A 129 11.87 9.86 4.81
N ARG A 130 11.08 9.87 5.88
CA ARG A 130 11.49 9.47 7.22
C ARG A 130 10.32 8.94 8.01
N LYS A 131 10.65 8.18 9.06
CA LYS A 131 9.68 7.70 10.02
C LYS A 131 8.95 8.90 10.67
N PRO A 132 7.60 8.93 10.64
CA PRO A 132 6.84 9.91 11.40
C PRO A 132 7.20 9.88 12.88
N THR A 133 7.73 11.00 13.37
CA THR A 133 8.13 11.18 14.78
C THR A 133 7.61 12.51 15.31
N PRO A 134 7.28 12.62 16.62
CA PRO A 134 6.84 13.88 17.19
C PRO A 134 7.85 15.01 16.94
N PHE A 135 7.34 16.21 16.68
CA PHE A 135 8.11 17.46 16.49
C PHE A 135 9.02 17.52 15.24
N LYS A 136 9.19 16.42 14.50
CA LYS A 136 9.86 16.42 13.19
C LYS A 136 8.82 16.43 12.07
N THR A 137 9.10 17.22 11.03
CA THR A 137 8.28 17.22 9.82
C THR A 137 8.64 16.00 8.98
N THR A 138 7.63 15.21 8.61
CA THR A 138 7.74 14.10 7.67
C THR A 138 7.14 14.49 6.33
N THR A 139 7.84 14.23 5.24
CA THR A 139 7.36 14.55 3.89
C THR A 139 6.94 13.27 3.19
N ILE A 140 5.71 13.30 2.68
CA ILE A 140 5.07 12.22 1.94
C ILE A 140 5.11 12.59 0.47
N TYR A 141 5.62 11.70 -0.36
CA TYR A 141 5.72 11.87 -1.80
C TYR A 141 4.73 10.92 -2.46
N VAL A 142 3.80 11.48 -3.23
CA VAL A 142 2.85 10.72 -4.04
C VAL A 142 3.36 10.71 -5.47
N GLY A 143 3.62 9.50 -5.98
CA GLY A 143 4.07 9.31 -7.35
C GLY A 143 2.92 9.23 -8.34
N ASP A 144 3.30 9.23 -9.61
CA ASP A 144 2.37 8.98 -10.70
C ASP A 144 1.88 7.54 -10.69
N GLU A 145 0.72 7.33 -11.29
CA GLU A 145 0.19 6.00 -11.52
C GLU A 145 1.22 5.12 -12.25
N ILE A 146 1.41 3.91 -11.74
CA ILE A 146 2.34 2.96 -12.32
C ILE A 146 1.64 2.33 -13.53
N PRO A 147 2.17 2.49 -14.77
CA PRO A 147 1.65 1.77 -15.92
C PRO A 147 2.06 0.30 -15.83
N TYR A 148 1.13 -0.62 -16.04
CA TYR A 148 1.40 -2.06 -16.07
C TYR A 148 0.49 -2.85 -17.02
N ASP A 149 -0.09 -2.17 -18.03
CA ASP A 149 -0.93 -2.83 -19.04
C ASP A 149 -0.17 -3.92 -19.82
N ASP A 150 1.12 -3.71 -20.09
CA ASP A 150 2.03 -4.69 -20.67
C ASP A 150 2.18 -5.96 -19.80
N ILE A 151 2.02 -5.83 -18.48
CA ILE A 151 2.10 -6.95 -17.55
C ILE A 151 0.74 -7.68 -17.47
N LEU A 152 -0.38 -6.99 -17.69
CA LEU A 152 -1.71 -7.60 -17.69
C LEU A 152 -1.85 -8.70 -18.77
N GLU A 153 -1.16 -8.56 -19.90
CA GLU A 153 -1.13 -9.54 -20.99
C GLU A 153 -0.54 -10.89 -20.57
N HIS A 154 0.34 -10.88 -19.56
CA HIS A 154 0.98 -12.08 -19.01
C HIS A 154 0.09 -12.80 -17.97
N GLY A 155 -1.13 -12.31 -17.75
CA GLY A 155 -2.10 -12.87 -16.80
C GLY A 155 -1.75 -12.57 -15.34
N SER A 156 -2.15 -13.46 -14.43
CA SER A 156 -1.92 -13.31 -12.97
C SER A 156 -1.05 -14.42 -12.39
N GLY A 157 -0.14 -14.97 -13.20
CA GLY A 157 0.83 -15.99 -12.78
C GLY A 157 1.96 -15.40 -11.90
N LYS A 158 2.81 -16.27 -11.35
CA LYS A 158 3.92 -15.85 -10.47
C LYS A 158 4.85 -14.84 -11.16
N ASP A 159 5.15 -15.04 -12.44
CA ASP A 159 6.07 -14.18 -13.19
C ASP A 159 5.50 -12.78 -13.39
N ALA A 160 4.24 -12.66 -13.83
CA ALA A 160 3.56 -11.37 -13.95
C ALA A 160 3.49 -10.63 -12.61
N CYS A 161 3.22 -11.36 -11.52
CA CYS A 161 3.22 -10.76 -10.17
C CYS A 161 4.60 -10.22 -9.79
N ASN A 162 5.67 -10.98 -10.06
CA ASN A 162 7.04 -10.54 -9.80
C ASN A 162 7.41 -9.31 -10.63
N MET A 163 7.09 -9.29 -11.93
CA MET A 163 7.31 -8.14 -12.81
C MET A 163 6.61 -6.88 -12.28
N LEU A 164 5.34 -7.01 -11.86
CA LEU A 164 4.60 -5.89 -11.31
C LEU A 164 5.21 -5.40 -9.99
N MET A 165 5.57 -6.33 -9.10
CA MET A 165 6.22 -5.98 -7.85
C MET A 165 7.54 -5.24 -8.07
N ASP A 166 8.40 -5.74 -8.95
CA ASP A 166 9.67 -5.09 -9.28
C ASP A 166 9.43 -3.68 -9.86
N ARG A 167 8.40 -3.51 -10.69
CA ARG A 167 8.00 -2.17 -11.16
C ARG A 167 7.56 -1.26 -10.02
N ILE A 168 6.73 -1.74 -9.09
CA ILE A 168 6.36 -0.97 -7.87
C ILE A 168 7.61 -0.55 -7.08
N TYR A 169 8.59 -1.45 -6.93
CA TYR A 169 9.85 -1.11 -6.26
C TYR A 169 10.65 -0.05 -6.99
N ILE A 170 10.75 -0.12 -8.32
CA ILE A 170 11.46 0.88 -9.13
C ILE A 170 10.82 2.26 -8.95
N HIS A 171 9.49 2.37 -9.10
CA HIS A 171 8.80 3.64 -8.91
C HIS A 171 8.96 4.20 -7.50
N THR A 172 8.88 3.33 -6.49
CA THR A 172 9.13 3.72 -5.09
C THR A 172 10.57 4.21 -4.88
N TYR A 173 11.54 3.59 -5.55
CA TYR A 173 12.94 3.99 -5.49
C TYR A 173 13.21 5.33 -6.18
N GLU A 174 12.54 5.62 -7.29
CA GLU A 174 12.61 6.92 -7.95
C GLU A 174 12.00 8.03 -7.08
N LEU A 175 10.88 7.78 -6.40
CA LEU A 175 10.34 8.71 -5.39
C LEU A 175 11.35 8.98 -4.27
N ARG A 176 12.07 7.95 -3.83
CA ARG A 176 13.12 8.09 -2.83
C ARG A 176 14.29 8.95 -3.32
N LYS A 177 14.68 8.84 -4.59
CA LYS A 177 15.72 9.71 -5.16
C LYS A 177 15.26 11.16 -5.20
N GLN A 178 14.05 11.41 -5.69
CA GLN A 178 13.45 12.75 -5.69
C GLN A 178 13.45 13.37 -4.30
N ALA A 179 13.07 12.59 -3.28
CA ALA A 179 13.07 13.03 -1.89
C ALA A 179 14.46 13.38 -1.31
N LYS A 180 15.54 12.89 -1.91
CA LYS A 180 16.94 13.18 -1.51
C LYS A 180 17.59 14.31 -2.32
N SER A 181 16.98 14.70 -3.44
CA SER A 181 17.44 15.78 -4.30
C SER A 181 16.91 17.16 -3.90
N VAL A 182 16.10 17.22 -2.83
CA VAL A 182 15.49 18.42 -2.22
C VAL A 182 16.06 18.61 -0.82
#